data_AF-A0A177FFA7-F1
#
_entry.id   AF-A0A177FFA7-F1
#
_cell.length_a   1.000
_cell.length_b   1.000
_cell.length_c   1.000
_cell.angle_alpha   90.00
_cell.angle_beta   90.00
_cell.angle_gamma   90.00
#
_symmetry.space_group_name_H-M   'P 1'
#
loop_
_entity.id
_entity.type
_entity.pdbx_description
1 polymer ?
#
loop_
_entity_poly.entity_id
_entity_poly.type
_entity_poly.pdbx_seq_one_letter_code
_entity_poly.pdbx_strand_id
1 'polypeptide(L)'
;MGSYDERIDLSTADIINIQSDAEKIELFKDTAESLKAQSPSLPSLLLWDEQGLKFFEAVTYTTEYYLTNCEIELLKKHSHQIAQRIESGAIIVELGSGCLRKTKILLQAVDDLRKPVDYYALDLSRSELERTLQEVSPGTFQHVRCHGLLGTYDDGLTWLQQPEIASRPKVVLSLGSTLGSFTRAEAADFFAGFAKAIDHCVNGTTRSEALMIIGVDGCKKGEQVWSAYNDAESRNDQFIKNALEYANRILGKDIFHQSEWDRHGQWNETIGRHE
;
A
#
# COMPACT_ATOMS: atom_id res chain seq x y z
N MET A 1 21.92 -44.14 10.86
CA MET A 1 20.51 -43.91 11.24
C MET A 1 20.46 -42.65 12.08
N GLY A 2 19.74 -41.65 11.60
CA GLY A 2 19.69 -40.31 12.20
C GLY A 2 19.39 -39.29 11.12
N SER A 3 18.22 -39.39 10.50
CA SER A 3 17.71 -38.35 9.61
C SER A 3 17.35 -37.14 10.47
N TYR A 4 18.10 -36.05 10.30
CA TYR A 4 17.62 -34.74 10.73
C TYR A 4 16.55 -34.32 9.73
N ASP A 5 15.31 -34.63 10.09
CA ASP A 5 14.10 -34.10 9.50
C ASP A 5 13.99 -32.64 9.95
N GLU A 6 14.64 -31.72 9.21
CA GLU A 6 14.34 -30.29 9.30
C GLU A 6 12.92 -30.08 8.78
N ARG A 7 11.95 -30.24 9.69
CA ARG A 7 10.62 -29.71 9.49
C ARG A 7 10.76 -28.19 9.46
N ILE A 8 10.82 -27.64 8.24
CA ILE A 8 10.57 -26.23 7.99
C ILE A 8 9.20 -25.94 8.61
N ASP A 9 9.19 -25.15 9.67
CA ASP A 9 7.97 -24.63 10.25
C ASP A 9 7.35 -23.66 9.24
N LEU A 10 6.44 -24.18 8.42
CA LEU A 10 5.71 -23.42 7.39
C LEU A 10 4.67 -22.45 8.00
N SER A 11 4.68 -22.20 9.31
CA SER A 11 3.61 -21.47 9.99
C SER A 11 3.84 -19.97 10.17
N THR A 12 5.04 -19.45 9.91
CA THR A 12 5.33 -18.01 9.99
C THR A 12 5.49 -17.42 8.59
N ALA A 13 4.68 -16.41 8.27
CA ALA A 13 4.84 -15.64 7.04
C ALA A 13 6.27 -15.09 6.92
N ASP A 14 6.88 -15.20 5.74
CA ASP A 14 8.23 -14.68 5.48
C ASP A 14 8.18 -13.15 5.38
N ILE A 15 8.56 -12.45 6.46
CA ILE A 15 8.48 -10.99 6.57
C ILE A 15 9.86 -10.42 6.85
N ILE A 16 10.35 -9.61 5.91
CA ILE A 16 11.61 -8.87 6.02
C ILE A 16 11.33 -7.51 6.65
N ASN A 17 12.04 -7.17 7.72
CA ASN A 17 11.99 -5.83 8.30
C ASN A 17 12.99 -4.91 7.60
N ILE A 18 12.48 -3.87 6.96
CA ILE A 18 13.28 -2.85 6.27
C ILE A 18 13.13 -1.45 6.89
N GLN A 19 12.36 -1.33 7.98
CA GLN A 19 12.11 -0.06 8.66
C GLN A 19 13.42 0.60 9.11
N SER A 20 13.46 1.92 9.00
CA SER A 20 14.51 2.72 9.59
C SER A 20 14.18 3.08 11.04
N ASP A 21 15.15 3.00 11.94
CA ASP A 21 14.96 3.33 13.37
C ASP A 21 14.53 4.80 13.61
N ALA A 22 14.63 5.66 12.60
CA ALA A 22 14.27 7.07 12.66
C ALA A 22 12.77 7.33 12.62
N GLU A 23 11.95 6.40 12.11
CA GLU A 23 10.54 6.65 11.75
C GLU A 23 9.67 7.16 12.91
N LYS A 24 9.72 6.50 14.08
CA LYS A 24 8.89 6.93 15.23
C LYS A 24 9.32 8.29 15.77
N ILE A 25 10.61 8.59 15.69
CA ILE A 25 11.18 9.86 16.14
C ILE A 25 10.76 10.96 15.16
N GLU A 26 10.79 10.67 13.86
CA GLU A 26 10.33 11.59 12.81
C GLU A 26 8.83 11.85 12.92
N LEU A 27 7.98 10.82 13.05
CA LEU A 27 6.54 11.02 13.18
C LEU A 27 6.17 11.83 14.43
N PHE A 28 6.85 11.61 15.56
CA PHE A 28 6.68 12.45 16.75
C PHE A 28 7.02 13.92 16.45
N LYS A 29 8.19 14.15 15.86
CA LYS A 29 8.69 15.49 15.55
C LYS A 29 7.76 16.19 14.56
N ASP A 30 7.41 15.53 13.47
CA ASP A 30 6.53 16.05 12.41
C ASP A 30 5.14 16.38 12.94
N THR A 31 4.59 15.53 13.81
CA THR A 31 3.31 15.81 14.49
C THR A 31 3.44 17.04 15.38
N ALA A 32 4.49 17.13 16.20
CA ALA A 32 4.70 18.25 17.11
C ALA A 32 4.98 19.58 16.40
N GLU A 33 5.65 19.54 15.25
CA GLU A 33 5.94 20.71 14.42
C GLU A 33 4.71 21.16 13.61
N SER A 34 3.99 20.23 12.99
CA SER A 34 2.76 20.51 12.23
C SER A 34 1.68 21.16 13.11
N LEU A 35 1.56 20.75 14.37
CA LEU A 35 0.62 21.36 15.32
C LEU A 35 0.98 22.80 15.74
N LYS A 36 2.24 23.23 15.55
CA LYS A 36 2.71 24.60 15.86
C LYS A 36 2.67 25.53 14.65
N ALA A 37 2.35 25.01 13.47
CA ALA A 37 2.27 25.80 12.25
C ALA A 37 1.15 26.84 12.33
N GLN A 38 1.21 27.87 11.46
CA GLN A 38 0.16 28.88 11.35
C GLN A 38 -1.22 28.27 11.01
N SER A 39 -1.22 27.16 10.27
CA SER A 39 -2.38 26.33 10.01
C SER A 39 -2.06 24.92 10.51
N PRO A 40 -2.44 24.59 11.75
CA PRO A 40 -2.13 23.29 12.35
C PRO A 40 -2.68 22.14 11.51
N SER A 41 -1.89 21.08 11.38
CA SER A 41 -2.29 19.86 10.69
C SER A 41 -1.76 18.62 11.42
N LEU A 42 -2.30 17.46 11.05
CA LEU A 42 -1.82 16.16 11.48
C LEU A 42 -1.22 15.43 10.27
N PRO A 43 -0.03 14.83 10.39
CA PRO A 43 0.53 14.00 9.32
C PRO A 43 -0.42 12.86 8.94
N SER A 44 -0.58 12.60 7.64
CA SER A 44 -1.45 11.53 7.15
C SER A 44 -1.00 10.14 7.60
N LEU A 45 0.28 9.96 7.95
CA LEU A 45 0.81 8.72 8.51
C LEU A 45 0.09 8.31 9.82
N LEU A 46 -0.51 9.26 10.53
CA LEU A 46 -1.30 8.98 11.74
C LEU A 46 -2.61 8.22 11.44
N LEU A 47 -3.04 8.12 10.18
CA LEU A 47 -4.19 7.30 9.80
C LEU A 47 -3.88 5.80 9.74
N TRP A 48 -2.60 5.42 9.70
CA TRP A 48 -2.17 4.09 9.26
C TRP A 48 -1.50 3.26 10.35
N ASP A 49 -1.89 3.45 11.61
CA ASP A 49 -1.59 2.44 12.64
C ASP A 49 -2.41 1.16 12.42
N GLU A 50 -2.16 0.13 13.23
CA GLU A 50 -2.88 -1.14 13.13
C GLU A 50 -4.40 -0.97 13.18
N GLN A 51 -4.92 -0.09 14.04
CA GLN A 51 -6.36 0.13 14.14
C GLN A 51 -6.92 0.90 12.94
N GLY A 52 -6.20 1.91 12.46
CA GLY A 52 -6.54 2.66 11.27
C GLY A 52 -6.58 1.80 10.02
N LEU A 53 -5.64 0.88 9.85
CA LEU A 53 -5.64 -0.11 8.76
C LEU A 53 -6.92 -0.97 8.78
N LYS A 54 -7.35 -1.46 9.95
CA LYS A 54 -8.60 -2.21 10.10
C LYS A 54 -9.84 -1.38 9.78
N PHE A 55 -9.86 -0.11 10.20
CA PHE A 55 -10.97 0.79 9.85
C PHE A 55 -11.01 1.07 8.35
N PHE A 56 -9.87 1.32 7.71
CA PHE A 56 -9.81 1.53 6.28
C PHE A 56 -10.23 0.28 5.50
N GLU A 57 -9.79 -0.91 5.93
CA GLU A 57 -10.27 -2.15 5.33
C GLU A 57 -11.80 -2.22 5.39
N ALA A 58 -12.42 -1.91 6.53
CA ALA A 58 -13.88 -1.89 6.66
C ALA A 58 -14.56 -0.86 5.73
N VAL A 59 -13.92 0.28 5.44
CA VAL A 59 -14.37 1.25 4.43
C VAL A 59 -14.37 0.61 3.03
N THR A 60 -13.35 -0.18 2.69
CA THR A 60 -13.25 -0.81 1.36
C THR A 60 -14.37 -1.83 1.03
N TYR A 61 -15.15 -2.23 2.03
CA TYR A 61 -16.30 -3.13 1.89
C TYR A 61 -17.66 -2.42 1.88
N THR A 62 -17.71 -1.10 2.09
CA THR A 62 -18.99 -0.37 2.01
C THR A 62 -19.49 -0.31 0.57
N THR A 63 -20.80 -0.16 0.41
CA THR A 63 -21.41 -0.05 -0.92
C THR A 63 -21.07 1.27 -1.62
N GLU A 64 -20.84 2.31 -0.83
CA GLU A 64 -20.53 3.67 -1.26
C GLU A 64 -19.09 3.79 -1.75
N TYR A 65 -18.14 3.05 -1.16
CA TYR A 65 -16.72 3.06 -1.54
C TYR A 65 -16.46 2.22 -2.81
N TYR A 66 -16.95 2.72 -3.95
CA TYR A 66 -16.92 2.01 -5.23
C TYR A 66 -15.51 1.67 -5.74
N LEU A 67 -14.48 2.42 -5.32
CA LEU A 67 -13.13 2.38 -5.89
C LEU A 67 -12.57 0.95 -5.91
N THR A 68 -12.72 0.22 -4.79
CA THR A 68 -12.22 -1.15 -4.64
C THR A 68 -12.84 -2.09 -5.67
N ASN A 69 -14.16 -2.07 -5.81
CA ASN A 69 -14.86 -2.98 -6.72
C ASN A 69 -14.61 -2.60 -8.19
N CYS A 70 -14.56 -1.31 -8.51
CA CYS A 70 -14.19 -0.86 -9.85
C CYS A 70 -12.79 -1.33 -10.25
N GLU A 71 -11.81 -1.22 -9.33
CA GLU A 71 -10.44 -1.69 -9.58
C GLU A 71 -10.37 -3.22 -9.70
N ILE A 72 -11.11 -3.97 -8.87
CA ILE A 72 -11.23 -5.43 -8.98
C ILE A 72 -11.77 -5.84 -10.36
N GLU A 73 -12.82 -5.19 -10.87
CA GLU A 73 -13.38 -5.51 -12.18
C GLU A 73 -12.40 -5.23 -13.32
N LEU A 74 -11.62 -4.14 -13.22
CA LEU A 74 -10.55 -3.86 -14.17
C LEU A 74 -9.45 -4.93 -14.11
N LEU A 75 -9.02 -5.33 -12.91
CA LEU A 75 -8.03 -6.38 -12.74
C LEU A 75 -8.51 -7.72 -13.29
N LYS A 76 -9.76 -8.14 -13.01
CA LYS A 76 -10.32 -9.38 -13.59
C LYS A 76 -10.31 -9.35 -15.12
N LYS A 77 -10.60 -8.18 -15.72
CA LYS A 77 -10.67 -8.02 -17.17
C LYS A 77 -9.29 -7.99 -17.83
N HIS A 78 -8.29 -7.43 -17.17
CA HIS A 78 -7.00 -7.10 -17.78
C HIS A 78 -5.79 -7.84 -17.18
N SER A 79 -5.94 -8.61 -16.10
CA SER A 79 -4.82 -9.26 -15.38
C SER A 79 -3.96 -10.12 -16.28
N HIS A 80 -4.55 -10.90 -17.20
CA HIS A 80 -3.77 -11.73 -18.12
C HIS A 80 -2.90 -10.91 -19.08
N GLN A 81 -3.41 -9.79 -19.61
CA GLN A 81 -2.65 -8.87 -20.47
C GLN A 81 -1.52 -8.19 -19.69
N ILE A 82 -1.78 -7.81 -18.44
CA ILE A 82 -0.77 -7.24 -17.55
C ILE A 82 0.30 -8.29 -17.23
N ALA A 83 -0.11 -9.51 -16.84
CA ALA A 83 0.78 -10.61 -16.51
C ALA A 83 1.67 -11.04 -17.68
N GLN A 84 1.23 -10.87 -18.93
CA GLN A 84 2.07 -11.12 -20.11
C GLN A 84 3.31 -10.21 -20.16
N ARG A 85 3.21 -8.96 -19.69
CA ARG A 85 4.33 -8.00 -19.64
C ARG A 85 5.27 -8.22 -18.46
N ILE A 86 4.80 -8.85 -17.39
CA ILE A 86 5.65 -9.18 -16.23
C ILE A 86 6.67 -10.24 -16.65
N GLU A 87 7.96 -9.98 -16.49
CA GLU A 87 9.00 -10.92 -16.86
C GLU A 87 9.10 -12.09 -15.87
N SER A 88 9.54 -13.26 -16.38
CA SER A 88 9.88 -14.40 -15.52
C SER A 88 11.09 -14.05 -14.65
N GLY A 89 11.04 -14.39 -13.36
CA GLY A 89 12.06 -14.04 -12.37
C GLY A 89 11.89 -12.65 -11.75
N ALA A 90 10.82 -11.93 -12.11
CA ALA A 90 10.58 -10.58 -11.59
C ALA A 90 10.31 -10.55 -10.08
N ILE A 91 10.63 -9.39 -9.50
CA ILE A 91 10.18 -8.97 -8.18
C ILE A 91 8.98 -8.06 -8.38
N ILE A 92 7.87 -8.36 -7.72
CA ILE A 92 6.67 -7.53 -7.69
C ILE A 92 6.55 -6.93 -6.30
N VAL A 93 6.66 -5.62 -6.16
CA VAL A 93 6.44 -4.92 -4.88
C VAL A 93 5.12 -4.18 -4.95
N GLU A 94 4.21 -4.46 -4.01
CA GLU A 94 2.97 -3.70 -3.83
C GLU A 94 3.12 -2.69 -2.69
N LEU A 95 2.96 -1.41 -3.02
CA LEU A 95 3.00 -0.31 -2.08
C LEU A 95 1.64 -0.19 -1.36
N GLY A 96 1.60 -0.53 -0.07
CA GLY A 96 0.39 -0.46 0.73
C GLY A 96 -0.53 -1.64 0.39
N SER A 97 -0.11 -2.84 0.77
CA SER A 97 -0.71 -4.10 0.31
C SER A 97 -2.14 -4.34 0.80
N GLY A 98 -2.53 -3.77 1.95
CA GLY A 98 -3.86 -3.97 2.52
C GLY A 98 -4.20 -5.46 2.65
N CYS A 99 -5.35 -5.88 2.12
CA CYS A 99 -5.89 -7.24 2.30
C CYS A 99 -5.82 -8.18 1.06
N LEU A 100 -4.85 -8.01 0.14
CA LEU A 100 -4.59 -8.89 -1.04
C LEU A 100 -5.75 -9.21 -2.01
N ARG A 101 -7.00 -8.77 -1.74
CA ARG A 101 -8.21 -9.07 -2.53
C ARG A 101 -8.06 -8.72 -4.00
N LYS A 102 -7.37 -7.61 -4.27
CA LYS A 102 -7.11 -7.09 -5.62
C LYS A 102 -5.94 -7.80 -6.26
N THR A 103 -4.81 -7.81 -5.54
CA THR A 103 -3.53 -8.28 -6.06
C THR A 103 -3.52 -9.77 -6.34
N LYS A 104 -4.26 -10.58 -5.57
CA LYS A 104 -4.45 -12.00 -5.84
C LYS A 104 -4.92 -12.29 -7.27
N ILE A 105 -5.72 -11.40 -7.87
CA ILE A 105 -6.21 -11.55 -9.26
C ILE A 105 -5.05 -11.45 -10.26
N LEU A 106 -4.14 -10.51 -10.04
CA LEU A 106 -2.96 -10.35 -10.89
C LEU A 106 -1.95 -11.49 -10.66
N LEU A 107 -1.68 -11.83 -9.40
CA LEU A 107 -0.77 -12.92 -9.04
C LEU A 107 -1.24 -14.26 -9.62
N GLN A 108 -2.55 -14.54 -9.59
CA GLN A 108 -3.10 -15.74 -10.23
C GLN A 108 -2.82 -15.75 -11.74
N ALA A 109 -3.00 -14.61 -12.43
CA ALA A 109 -2.73 -14.53 -13.86
C ALA A 109 -1.23 -14.72 -14.20
N VAL A 110 -0.32 -14.30 -13.31
CA VAL A 110 1.12 -14.57 -13.43
C VAL A 110 1.43 -16.05 -13.20
N ASP A 111 0.79 -16.65 -12.19
CA ASP A 111 0.92 -18.06 -11.84
C ASP A 111 0.43 -18.98 -12.97
N ASP A 112 -0.72 -18.66 -13.58
CA ASP A 112 -1.30 -19.38 -14.71
C ASP A 112 -0.38 -19.38 -15.95
N LEU A 113 0.44 -18.32 -16.10
CA LEU A 113 1.48 -18.21 -17.13
C LEU A 113 2.77 -18.94 -16.76
N ARG A 114 2.83 -19.58 -15.59
CA ARG A 114 3.98 -20.32 -15.04
C ARG A 114 5.25 -19.49 -14.91
N LYS A 115 5.09 -18.20 -14.62
CA LYS A 115 6.22 -17.29 -14.45
C LYS A 115 6.65 -17.31 -12.97
N PRO A 116 7.83 -17.85 -12.63
CA PRO A 116 8.34 -17.74 -11.27
C PRO A 116 8.56 -16.27 -10.91
N VAL A 117 7.91 -15.78 -9.85
CA VAL A 117 8.08 -14.41 -9.36
C VAL A 117 8.09 -14.38 -7.84
N ASP A 118 8.71 -13.35 -7.28
CA ASP A 118 8.61 -13.03 -5.85
C ASP A 118 7.74 -11.80 -5.68
N TYR A 119 6.61 -11.96 -5.00
CA TYR A 119 5.71 -10.90 -4.61
C TYR A 119 6.01 -10.45 -3.19
N TYR A 120 6.11 -9.14 -3.00
CA TYR A 120 6.36 -8.48 -1.73
C TYR A 120 5.22 -7.52 -1.40
N ALA A 121 4.47 -7.83 -0.35
CA ALA A 121 3.52 -6.94 0.28
C ALA A 121 4.27 -5.94 1.16
N LEU A 122 4.34 -4.66 0.77
CA LEU A 122 4.94 -3.60 1.59
C LEU A 122 3.85 -2.94 2.45
N ASP A 123 4.03 -2.96 3.77
CA ASP A 123 3.10 -2.37 4.72
C ASP A 123 3.78 -1.95 6.03
N LEU A 124 3.10 -1.09 6.79
CA LEU A 124 3.60 -0.52 8.05
C LEU A 124 3.37 -1.44 9.26
N SER A 125 2.44 -2.38 9.14
CA SER A 125 2.03 -3.24 10.25
C SER A 125 2.44 -4.69 10.04
N ARG A 126 3.27 -5.20 10.96
CA ARG A 126 3.67 -6.61 10.97
C ARG A 126 2.47 -7.54 11.12
N SER A 127 1.55 -7.22 12.03
CA SER A 127 0.37 -8.05 12.30
C SER A 127 -0.56 -8.11 11.08
N GLU A 128 -0.69 -7.01 10.33
CA GLU A 128 -1.46 -7.01 9.08
C GLU A 128 -0.75 -7.77 7.97
N LEU A 129 0.59 -7.66 7.84
CA LEU A 129 1.35 -8.50 6.90
C LEU A 129 1.19 -9.99 7.21
N GLU A 130 1.29 -10.38 8.48
CA GLU A 130 1.10 -11.76 8.92
C GLU A 130 -0.31 -12.25 8.59
N ARG A 131 -1.35 -11.46 8.92
CA ARG A 131 -2.74 -11.79 8.63
C ARG A 131 -2.97 -11.94 7.12
N THR A 132 -2.59 -10.94 6.34
CA THR A 132 -2.81 -10.90 4.89
C THR A 132 -2.09 -12.04 4.18
N LEU A 133 -0.84 -12.35 4.56
CA LEU A 133 -0.09 -13.46 3.96
C LEU A 133 -0.64 -14.82 4.37
N GLN A 134 -1.20 -14.97 5.57
CA GLN A 134 -1.89 -16.20 6.01
C GLN A 134 -3.18 -16.46 5.25
N GLU A 135 -3.85 -15.44 4.69
CA GLU A 135 -5.03 -15.62 3.84
C GLU A 135 -4.70 -16.30 2.49
N VAL A 136 -3.43 -16.29 2.08
CA VAL A 136 -2.96 -17.05 0.92
C VAL A 136 -2.84 -18.52 1.31
N SER A 137 -3.90 -19.29 1.08
CA SER A 137 -3.91 -20.72 1.40
C SER A 137 -2.75 -21.47 0.74
N PRO A 138 -2.13 -22.45 1.42
CA PRO A 138 -1.08 -23.27 0.83
C PRO A 138 -1.50 -23.87 -0.51
N GLY A 139 -0.65 -23.72 -1.53
CA GLY A 139 -0.93 -24.19 -2.89
C GLY A 139 -1.81 -23.26 -3.74
N THR A 140 -2.17 -22.05 -3.24
CA THR A 140 -2.85 -21.03 -4.05
C THR A 140 -2.03 -20.68 -5.30
N PHE A 141 -0.70 -20.57 -5.15
CA PHE A 141 0.23 -20.29 -6.24
C PHE A 141 1.31 -21.37 -6.30
N GLN A 142 1.69 -21.78 -7.52
CA GLN A 142 2.77 -22.75 -7.75
C GLN A 142 4.10 -22.08 -8.14
N HIS A 143 4.02 -20.89 -8.72
CA HIS A 143 5.11 -20.13 -9.31
C HIS A 143 5.29 -18.76 -8.66
N VAL A 144 4.26 -18.22 -7.99
CA VAL A 144 4.37 -17.00 -7.18
C VAL A 144 4.74 -17.34 -5.73
N ARG A 145 5.81 -16.74 -5.22
CA ARG A 145 6.13 -16.75 -3.79
C ARG A 145 5.74 -15.42 -3.17
N CYS A 146 5.09 -15.45 -2.00
CA CYS A 146 4.61 -14.25 -1.32
C CYS A 146 5.42 -13.99 -0.06
N HIS A 147 5.84 -12.75 0.10
CA HIS A 147 6.66 -12.26 1.20
C HIS A 147 6.08 -10.94 1.73
N GLY A 148 6.42 -10.59 2.97
CA GLY A 148 6.15 -9.27 3.54
C GLY A 148 7.40 -8.41 3.58
N LEU A 149 7.25 -7.12 3.32
CA LEU A 149 8.21 -6.08 3.62
C LEU A 149 7.58 -5.15 4.66
N LEU A 150 8.13 -5.15 5.86
CA LEU A 150 7.71 -4.25 6.93
C LEU A 150 8.52 -2.95 6.78
N GLY A 151 7.87 -1.86 6.40
CA GLY A 151 8.55 -0.61 6.04
C GLY A 151 7.61 0.47 5.50
N THR A 152 8.11 1.70 5.45
CA THR A 152 7.48 2.78 4.68
C THR A 152 7.71 2.61 3.18
N TYR A 153 7.08 3.46 2.37
CA TYR A 153 7.36 3.49 0.93
C TYR A 153 8.81 3.92 0.62
N ASP A 154 9.40 4.78 1.43
CA ASP A 154 10.78 5.23 1.25
C ASP A 154 11.78 4.13 1.59
N ASP A 155 11.49 3.32 2.62
CA ASP A 155 12.28 2.11 2.91
C ASP A 155 12.17 1.11 1.77
N GLY A 156 10.95 0.90 1.23
CA GLY A 156 10.72 0.04 0.08
C GLY A 156 11.48 0.51 -1.18
N LEU A 157 11.52 1.82 -1.42
CA LEU A 157 12.31 2.42 -2.49
C LEU A 157 13.82 2.15 -2.29
N THR A 158 14.31 2.34 -1.06
CA THR A 158 15.70 2.07 -0.70
C THR A 158 16.05 0.59 -0.87
N TRP A 159 15.16 -0.31 -0.45
CA TRP A 159 15.30 -1.75 -0.59
C TRP A 159 15.39 -2.18 -2.06
N LEU A 160 14.55 -1.61 -2.93
CA LEU A 160 14.57 -1.87 -4.39
C LEU A 160 15.89 -1.51 -5.08
N GLN A 161 16.70 -0.66 -4.46
CA GLN A 161 18.00 -0.19 -4.95
C GLN A 161 19.18 -1.02 -4.44
N GLN A 162 18.97 -1.94 -3.50
CA GLN A 162 20.02 -2.82 -3.01
C GLN A 162 20.61 -3.66 -4.14
N PRO A 163 21.95 -3.85 -4.22
CA PRO A 163 22.60 -4.52 -5.35
C PRO A 163 22.03 -5.91 -5.72
N GLU A 164 21.66 -6.69 -4.72
CA GLU A 164 21.07 -8.03 -4.85
C GLU A 164 19.67 -8.00 -5.48
N ILE A 165 18.89 -6.97 -5.19
CA ILE A 165 17.54 -6.73 -5.75
C ILE A 165 17.65 -6.05 -7.11
N ALA A 166 18.61 -5.15 -7.26
CA ALA A 166 18.77 -4.29 -8.42
C ALA A 166 19.00 -5.05 -9.72
N SER A 167 19.51 -6.29 -9.67
CA SER A 167 19.81 -7.12 -10.83
C SER A 167 18.61 -7.85 -11.46
N ARG A 168 17.46 -7.88 -10.79
CA ARG A 168 16.26 -8.63 -11.20
C ARG A 168 15.21 -7.72 -11.81
N PRO A 169 14.43 -8.14 -12.83
CA PRO A 169 13.30 -7.36 -13.33
C PRO A 169 12.35 -6.96 -12.19
N LYS A 170 11.86 -5.72 -12.19
CA LYS A 170 11.08 -5.17 -11.06
C LYS A 170 9.77 -4.60 -11.57
N VAL A 171 8.70 -4.89 -10.83
CA VAL A 171 7.36 -4.36 -11.04
C VAL A 171 6.90 -3.69 -9.76
N VAL A 172 6.43 -2.45 -9.84
CA VAL A 172 5.83 -1.75 -8.70
C VAL A 172 4.32 -1.65 -8.92
N LEU A 173 3.55 -2.08 -7.93
CA LEU A 173 2.10 -1.93 -7.88
C LEU A 173 1.74 -0.81 -6.90
N SER A 174 0.98 0.16 -7.36
CA SER A 174 0.35 1.20 -6.53
C SER A 174 -1.13 1.22 -6.86
N LEU A 175 -1.92 0.44 -6.11
CA LEU A 175 -3.34 0.22 -6.36
C LEU A 175 -4.20 1.02 -5.37
N GLY A 176 -5.50 1.10 -5.62
CA GLY A 176 -6.47 1.66 -4.67
C GLY A 176 -6.56 3.17 -4.68
N SER A 177 -5.96 3.82 -5.68
CA SER A 177 -5.90 5.28 -5.76
C SER A 177 -5.25 5.93 -4.53
N THR A 178 -4.30 5.24 -3.89
CA THR A 178 -3.46 5.78 -2.79
C THR A 178 -2.82 7.12 -3.15
N LEU A 179 -2.60 7.35 -4.45
CA LEU A 179 -2.17 8.63 -5.02
C LEU A 179 -3.05 9.83 -4.70
N GLY A 180 -4.33 9.62 -4.41
CA GLY A 180 -5.26 10.68 -4.04
C GLY A 180 -4.81 11.47 -2.81
N SER A 181 -3.92 10.88 -1.99
CA SER A 181 -3.36 11.50 -0.79
C SER A 181 -2.24 12.52 -1.07
N PHE A 182 -1.68 12.52 -2.29
CA PHE A 182 -0.60 13.41 -2.69
C PHE A 182 -1.13 14.59 -3.51
N THR A 183 -0.44 15.73 -3.46
CA THR A 183 -0.55 16.71 -4.53
C THR A 183 0.04 16.14 -5.83
N ARG A 184 -0.31 16.74 -6.98
CA ARG A 184 0.20 16.28 -8.28
C ARG A 184 1.73 16.33 -8.38
N ALA A 185 2.36 17.31 -7.74
CA ALA A 185 3.82 17.44 -7.73
C ALA A 185 4.45 16.34 -6.87
N GLU A 186 3.96 16.13 -5.65
CA GLU A 186 4.45 15.08 -4.76
C GLU A 186 4.27 13.69 -5.37
N ALA A 187 3.13 13.41 -6.02
CA ALA A 187 2.90 12.15 -6.72
C ALA A 187 3.91 11.92 -7.87
N ALA A 188 4.26 12.98 -8.61
CA ALA A 188 5.23 12.90 -9.69
C ALA A 188 6.64 12.63 -9.15
N ASP A 189 7.05 13.32 -8.08
CA ASP A 189 8.36 13.12 -7.43
C ASP A 189 8.47 11.72 -6.82
N PHE A 190 7.41 11.27 -6.13
CA PHE A 190 7.30 9.93 -5.56
C PHE A 190 7.52 8.84 -6.62
N PHE A 191 6.80 8.91 -7.74
CA PHE A 191 6.97 7.92 -8.80
C PHE A 191 8.26 8.08 -9.60
N ALA A 192 8.83 9.28 -9.71
CA ALA A 192 10.13 9.44 -10.31
C ALA A 192 11.21 8.66 -9.55
N GLY A 193 11.09 8.56 -8.22
CA GLY A 193 11.93 7.69 -7.39
C GLY A 193 11.81 6.22 -7.79
N PHE A 194 10.60 5.68 -7.78
CA PHE A 194 10.35 4.28 -8.15
C PHE A 194 10.69 3.97 -9.61
N ALA A 195 10.39 4.87 -10.54
CA ALA A 195 10.72 4.72 -11.95
C ALA A 195 12.23 4.57 -12.16
N LYS A 196 13.05 5.38 -11.46
CA LYS A 196 14.52 5.23 -11.45
C LYS A 196 14.94 3.90 -10.80
N ALA A 197 14.29 3.51 -9.72
CA ALA A 197 14.64 2.27 -9.02
C ALA A 197 14.35 1.03 -9.86
N ILE A 198 13.27 1.02 -10.65
CA ILE A 198 12.92 -0.12 -11.52
C ILE A 198 13.55 -0.06 -12.92
N ASP A 199 14.22 1.05 -13.27
CA ASP A 199 14.89 1.16 -14.56
C ASP A 199 16.08 0.21 -14.61
N HIS A 200 16.04 -0.70 -15.60
CA HIS A 200 17.04 -1.73 -15.83
C HIS A 200 17.88 -1.44 -17.07
N CYS A 201 18.17 -0.17 -17.31
CA CYS A 201 19.12 0.25 -18.33
C CYS A 201 20.55 0.12 -17.81
N VAL A 202 21.32 -0.79 -18.40
CA VAL A 202 22.77 -0.93 -18.14
C VAL A 202 23.51 -0.52 -19.40
N ASN A 203 24.39 0.48 -19.30
CA ASN A 203 25.21 0.97 -20.42
C ASN A 203 24.42 1.36 -21.68
N GLY A 204 23.20 1.91 -21.52
CA GLY A 204 22.35 2.31 -22.64
C GLY A 204 21.60 1.15 -23.32
N THR A 205 21.70 -0.07 -22.80
CA THR A 205 20.89 -1.22 -23.22
C THR A 205 19.87 -1.56 -22.14
N THR A 206 18.58 -1.55 -22.51
CA THR A 206 17.48 -1.98 -21.64
C THR A 206 17.52 -3.50 -21.50
N ARG A 207 17.78 -4.00 -20.28
CA ARG A 207 17.83 -5.44 -20.01
C ARG A 207 16.45 -6.05 -19.76
N SER A 208 15.52 -5.24 -19.23
CA SER A 208 14.12 -5.61 -18.96
C SER A 208 13.22 -4.38 -19.02
N GLU A 209 11.93 -4.57 -19.31
CA GLU A 209 10.94 -3.49 -19.29
C GLU A 209 10.71 -2.98 -17.85
N ALA A 210 10.86 -1.67 -17.63
CA ALA A 210 10.43 -1.02 -16.40
C ALA A 210 8.90 -0.96 -16.36
N LEU A 211 8.28 -1.64 -15.39
CA LEU A 211 6.81 -1.72 -15.30
C LEU A 211 6.29 -1.19 -13.96
N MET A 212 5.40 -0.20 -14.04
CA MET A 212 4.59 0.26 -12.91
C MET A 212 3.12 0.08 -13.25
N ILE A 213 2.35 -0.46 -12.32
CA ILE A 213 0.90 -0.63 -12.43
C ILE A 213 0.26 0.27 -11.40
N ILE A 214 -0.46 1.28 -11.88
CA ILE A 214 -0.97 2.37 -11.06
C ILE A 214 -2.49 2.42 -11.20
N GLY A 215 -3.18 2.30 -10.07
CA GLY A 215 -4.62 2.52 -9.96
C GLY A 215 -4.92 3.98 -9.63
N VAL A 216 -5.74 4.64 -10.45
CA VAL A 216 -6.17 6.03 -10.23
C VAL A 216 -7.67 6.10 -10.38
N ASP A 217 -8.36 6.68 -9.40
CA ASP A 217 -9.78 6.98 -9.54
C ASP A 217 -10.00 8.13 -10.53
N GLY A 218 -10.68 7.81 -11.63
CA GLY A 218 -11.03 8.75 -12.68
C GLY A 218 -12.40 9.41 -12.50
N CYS A 219 -13.14 9.10 -11.42
CA CYS A 219 -14.49 9.61 -11.22
C CYS A 219 -14.52 11.14 -11.12
N LYS A 220 -15.48 11.75 -11.81
CA LYS A 220 -15.73 13.21 -11.79
C LYS A 220 -17.12 13.55 -11.29
N LYS A 221 -17.87 12.57 -10.78
CA LYS A 221 -19.20 12.77 -10.19
C LYS A 221 -19.04 13.10 -8.71
N GLY A 222 -19.05 14.38 -8.39
CA GLY A 222 -18.76 14.87 -7.03
C GLY A 222 -19.57 14.20 -5.93
N GLU A 223 -20.87 14.00 -6.13
CA GLU A 223 -21.74 13.30 -5.16
C GLU A 223 -21.31 11.85 -4.93
N GLN A 224 -20.94 11.12 -5.99
CA GLN A 224 -20.50 9.73 -5.88
C GLN A 224 -19.17 9.64 -5.13
N VAL A 225 -18.22 10.54 -5.42
CA VAL A 225 -16.95 10.61 -4.69
C VAL A 225 -17.21 10.99 -3.23
N TRP A 226 -18.02 12.03 -3.00
CA TRP A 226 -18.35 12.47 -1.65
C TRP A 226 -18.96 11.34 -0.82
N SER A 227 -19.92 10.60 -1.38
CA SER A 227 -20.55 9.46 -0.71
C SER A 227 -19.54 8.36 -0.35
N ALA A 228 -18.54 8.10 -1.21
CA ALA A 228 -17.49 7.11 -0.92
C ALA A 228 -16.70 7.46 0.37
N TYR A 229 -16.46 8.75 0.62
CA TYR A 229 -15.75 9.21 1.83
C TYR A 229 -16.68 9.66 2.96
N ASN A 230 -18.00 9.54 2.79
CA ASN A 230 -19.02 9.95 3.74
C ASN A 230 -20.12 8.88 3.78
N ASP A 231 -19.70 7.65 4.06
CA ASP A 231 -20.59 6.49 4.10
C ASP A 231 -21.63 6.60 5.22
N ALA A 232 -22.81 6.01 5.01
CA ALA A 232 -23.93 6.14 5.94
C ALA A 232 -23.65 5.50 7.31
N GLU A 233 -22.75 4.52 7.36
CA GLU A 233 -22.35 3.82 8.59
C GLU A 233 -21.21 4.54 9.34
N SER A 234 -20.75 5.70 8.84
CA SER A 234 -19.67 6.50 9.44
C SER A 234 -18.36 5.72 9.64
N ARG A 235 -18.07 4.73 8.80
CA ARG A 235 -16.82 3.96 8.86
C ARG A 235 -15.63 4.82 8.46
N ASN A 236 -15.80 5.70 7.47
CA ASN A 236 -14.77 6.67 7.09
C ASN A 236 -14.52 7.67 8.23
N ASP A 237 -15.57 8.10 8.95
CA ASP A 237 -15.42 9.00 10.10
C ASP A 237 -14.58 8.35 11.21
N GLN A 238 -14.84 7.07 11.52
CA GLN A 238 -14.04 6.30 12.47
C GLN A 238 -12.58 6.17 12.03
N PHE A 239 -12.34 5.88 10.74
CA PHE A 239 -10.99 5.82 10.18
C PHE A 239 -10.24 7.16 10.33
N ILE A 240 -10.88 8.27 9.97
CA ILE A 240 -10.24 9.60 10.05
C ILE A 240 -9.99 10.01 11.50
N LYS A 241 -10.97 9.83 12.39
CA LYS A 241 -10.84 10.23 13.80
C LYS A 241 -9.86 9.36 14.58
N ASN A 242 -9.57 8.14 14.13
CA ASN A 242 -8.51 7.31 14.72
C ASN A 242 -7.14 8.00 14.69
N ALA A 243 -6.86 8.88 13.73
CA ALA A 243 -5.61 9.65 13.72
C ALA A 243 -5.44 10.53 14.97
N LEU A 244 -6.54 11.00 15.58
CA LEU A 244 -6.51 11.76 16.84
C LEU A 244 -6.03 10.88 18.00
N GLU A 245 -6.53 9.65 18.08
CA GLU A 245 -6.09 8.69 19.10
C GLU A 245 -4.63 8.28 18.90
N TYR A 246 -4.23 8.07 17.65
CA TYR A 246 -2.84 7.74 17.39
C TYR A 246 -1.90 8.92 17.68
N ALA A 247 -2.31 10.15 17.37
CA ALA A 247 -1.57 11.36 17.74
C ALA A 247 -1.35 11.44 19.26
N ASN A 248 -2.37 11.13 20.07
CA ASN A 248 -2.22 11.08 21.53
C ASN A 248 -1.13 10.09 21.97
N ARG A 249 -1.12 8.89 21.37
CA ARG A 249 -0.11 7.85 21.68
C ARG A 249 1.29 8.27 21.23
N ILE A 250 1.43 8.82 20.03
CA ILE A 250 2.71 9.31 19.50
C ILE A 250 3.26 10.42 20.39
N LEU A 251 2.44 11.41 20.74
CA LEU A 251 2.85 12.55 21.56
C LEU A 251 3.00 12.24 23.05
N GLY A 252 2.52 11.07 23.50
CA GLY A 252 2.46 10.71 24.91
C GLY A 252 1.55 11.62 25.73
N LYS A 253 0.47 12.12 25.12
CA LYS A 253 -0.48 13.08 25.73
C LYS A 253 -1.90 12.68 25.43
N ASP A 254 -2.80 12.82 26.39
CA ASP A 254 -4.24 12.63 26.19
C ASP A 254 -4.90 14.00 26.05
N ILE A 255 -4.97 14.51 24.81
CA ILE A 255 -5.43 15.87 24.51
C ILE A 255 -6.42 15.94 23.35
N PHE A 256 -6.38 14.96 22.44
CA PHE A 256 -7.33 14.88 21.33
C PHE A 256 -8.45 13.93 21.70
N HIS A 257 -9.61 14.48 22.07
CA HIS A 257 -10.81 13.70 22.35
C HIS A 257 -11.74 13.73 21.14
N GLN A 258 -12.04 12.58 20.53
CA GLN A 258 -12.80 12.51 19.27
C GLN A 258 -14.16 13.25 19.32
N SER A 259 -14.81 13.32 20.48
CA SER A 259 -16.09 14.01 20.68
C SER A 259 -16.01 15.54 20.54
N GLU A 260 -14.81 16.11 20.57
CA GLU A 260 -14.56 17.54 20.43
C GLU A 260 -14.28 17.94 18.98
N TRP A 261 -14.31 16.98 18.05
CA TRP A 261 -13.95 17.17 16.66
C TRP A 261 -15.09 16.79 15.73
N ASP A 262 -15.49 17.76 14.91
CA ASP A 262 -16.39 17.56 13.78
C ASP A 262 -15.59 17.36 12.50
N ARG A 263 -16.04 16.43 11.65
CA ARG A 263 -15.45 16.19 10.33
C ARG A 263 -16.21 16.99 9.30
N HIS A 264 -15.48 17.80 8.53
CA HIS A 264 -16.02 18.52 7.39
C HIS A 264 -15.27 18.09 6.14
N GLY A 265 -15.96 17.37 5.25
CA GLY A 265 -15.42 16.99 3.96
C GLY A 265 -16.15 17.67 2.81
N GLN A 266 -15.42 18.01 1.74
CA GLN A 266 -15.99 18.64 0.54
C GLN A 266 -15.45 18.01 -0.74
N TRP A 267 -16.25 18.08 -1.80
CA TRP A 267 -15.75 17.84 -3.15
C TRP A 267 -15.34 19.17 -3.79
N ASN A 268 -14.06 19.30 -4.11
CA ASN A 268 -13.52 20.46 -4.79
C ASN A 268 -13.59 20.25 -6.31
N GLU A 269 -14.62 20.82 -6.95
CA GLU A 269 -14.84 20.68 -8.40
C GLU A 269 -13.70 21.25 -9.25
N THR A 270 -13.05 22.32 -8.80
CA THR A 270 -12.02 23.04 -9.57
C THR A 270 -10.79 22.16 -9.80
N ILE A 271 -10.35 21.47 -8.75
CA ILE A 271 -9.18 20.57 -8.83
C ILE A 271 -9.57 19.10 -9.01
N GLY A 272 -10.85 18.77 -8.81
CA GLY A 272 -11.42 17.43 -8.95
C GLY A 272 -10.95 16.47 -7.87
N ARG A 273 -11.03 16.88 -6.59
CA ARG A 273 -10.52 16.15 -5.41
C ARG A 273 -11.52 16.20 -4.24
N HIS A 274 -11.59 15.13 -3.45
CA HIS A 274 -12.23 15.13 -2.13
C HIS A 274 -11.25 15.64 -1.06
N GLU A 275 -11.72 16.55 -0.21
CA GLU A 275 -10.96 17.20 0.86
C GLU A 275 -11.65 17.01 2.21
#